data_AF-A0A3A3H596-F1
#
_entry.id   AF-A0A3A3H596-F1
#
_cell.length_a   1.000
_cell.length_b   1.000
_cell.length_c   1.000
_cell.angle_alpha   90.00
_cell.angle_beta   90.00
_cell.angle_gamma   90.00
#
_symmetry.space_group_name_H-M   'P 1'
#
loop_
_entity.id
_entity.type
_entity.pdbx_description
1 polymer ?
#
loop_
_entity_poly.entity_id
_entity_poly.type
_entity_poly.pdbx_seq_one_letter_code
_entity_poly.pdbx_strand_id
1 'polypeptide(L)'
;MAGQNAKKGYAQLYTAIYQVRKTLEPYLDQMKIINCEDSYMLVLQEAVIDCVQWEQEIEALPPVGQDTILTYRELLQQYSGDYLADCSYLWAEGERQRLRSLWLHLVNEVADYYVADNDFPAALEVYHRQVNVYPRIESGYYMLMRLYAERGTGMRWKPPMPSCAR
;
A
#
# COMPACT_ATOMS: atom_id res chain seq x y z
N MET A 1 15.48 -10.31 -35.18
CA MET A 1 15.25 -11.20 -34.02
C MET A 1 14.05 -10.79 -33.14
N ALA A 2 13.51 -9.57 -33.23
CA ALA A 2 12.31 -9.16 -32.47
C ALA A 2 11.01 -9.92 -32.81
N GLY A 3 10.82 -10.34 -34.07
CA GLY A 3 9.57 -10.98 -34.53
C GLY A 3 9.31 -12.40 -34.02
N GLN A 4 10.32 -13.17 -33.60
CA GLN A 4 10.10 -14.50 -33.00
C GLN A 4 9.68 -14.41 -31.52
N ASN A 5 10.19 -13.41 -30.79
CA ASN A 5 9.81 -13.17 -29.39
C ASN A 5 8.35 -12.70 -29.29
N ALA A 6 7.90 -11.86 -30.23
CA ALA A 6 6.50 -11.43 -30.30
C ALA A 6 5.54 -12.60 -30.51
N LYS A 7 5.82 -13.50 -31.47
CA LYS A 7 4.96 -14.68 -31.73
C LYS A 7 4.86 -15.62 -30.52
N LYS A 8 5.98 -15.87 -29.83
CA LYS A 8 5.99 -16.65 -28.59
C LYS A 8 5.24 -15.93 -27.46
N GLY A 9 5.40 -14.61 -27.35
CA GLY A 9 4.68 -13.78 -26.38
C GLY A 9 3.18 -13.83 -26.56
N TYR A 10 2.67 -13.72 -27.80
CA TYR A 10 1.24 -13.87 -28.08
C TYR A 10 0.71 -15.25 -27.68
N ALA A 11 1.40 -16.34 -28.05
CA ALA A 11 0.98 -17.69 -27.68
C ALA A 11 0.93 -17.90 -26.16
N GLN A 12 1.91 -17.35 -25.44
CA GLN A 12 1.94 -17.39 -23.98
C GLN A 12 0.82 -16.56 -23.36
N LEU A 13 0.53 -15.37 -23.89
CA LEU A 13 -0.59 -14.53 -23.45
C LEU A 13 -1.93 -15.24 -23.62
N TYR A 14 -2.20 -15.83 -24.79
CA TYR A 14 -3.43 -16.59 -25.03
C TYR A 14 -3.57 -17.75 -24.04
N THR A 15 -2.48 -18.48 -23.79
CA THR A 15 -2.47 -19.57 -22.82
C THR A 15 -2.74 -19.05 -21.40
N ALA A 16 -2.10 -17.95 -21.00
CA ALA A 16 -2.32 -17.35 -19.69
C ALA A 16 -3.77 -16.88 -19.50
N ILE A 17 -4.35 -16.16 -20.47
CA ILE A 17 -5.74 -15.73 -20.42
C ILE A 17 -6.70 -16.92 -20.33
N TYR A 18 -6.43 -18.00 -21.08
CA TYR A 18 -7.21 -19.22 -20.99
C TYR A 18 -7.19 -19.81 -19.58
N GLN A 19 -6.00 -19.91 -18.97
CA GLN A 19 -5.88 -20.42 -17.59
C GLN A 19 -6.60 -19.51 -16.59
N VAL A 20 -6.45 -18.18 -16.70
CA VAL A 20 -7.15 -17.24 -15.82
C VAL A 20 -8.66 -17.39 -15.95
N ARG A 21 -9.20 -17.47 -17.18
CA ARG A 21 -10.64 -17.72 -17.40
C ARG A 21 -11.12 -19.00 -16.71
N LYS A 22 -10.35 -20.08 -16.84
CA LYS A 22 -10.66 -21.36 -16.19
C LYS A 22 -10.66 -21.24 -14.67
N THR A 23 -9.69 -20.51 -14.10
CA THR A 23 -9.65 -20.24 -12.65
C THR A 23 -10.82 -19.38 -12.18
N LEU A 24 -11.34 -18.49 -13.04
CA LEU A 24 -12.50 -17.64 -12.75
C LEU A 24 -13.85 -18.31 -12.96
N GLU A 25 -13.92 -19.55 -13.49
CA GLU A 25 -15.19 -20.27 -13.75
C GLU A 25 -16.16 -20.29 -12.56
N PRO A 26 -15.73 -20.50 -11.30
CA PRO A 26 -16.63 -20.48 -10.15
C PRO A 26 -17.20 -19.10 -9.80
N TYR A 27 -16.63 -18.02 -10.37
CA TYR A 27 -16.91 -16.63 -10.01
C TYR A 27 -17.40 -15.80 -11.20
N LEU A 28 -17.88 -16.43 -12.28
CA LEU A 28 -18.24 -15.74 -13.53
C LEU A 28 -19.34 -14.69 -13.39
N ASP A 29 -20.20 -14.82 -12.39
CA ASP A 29 -21.23 -13.82 -12.06
C ASP A 29 -20.62 -12.54 -11.45
N GLN A 30 -19.41 -12.64 -10.90
CA GLN A 30 -18.70 -11.52 -10.25
C GLN A 30 -17.54 -11.00 -11.09
N MET A 31 -16.82 -11.87 -11.81
CA MET A 31 -15.61 -11.50 -12.53
C MET A 31 -15.48 -12.27 -13.83
N LYS A 32 -15.23 -11.56 -14.93
CA LYS A 32 -15.02 -12.20 -16.24
C LYS A 32 -14.04 -11.43 -17.11
N ILE A 33 -13.30 -12.17 -17.94
CA ILE A 33 -12.39 -11.57 -18.92
C ILE A 33 -13.04 -11.57 -20.30
N ILE A 34 -13.32 -10.37 -20.83
CA ILE A 34 -13.82 -10.17 -22.19
C ILE A 34 -12.67 -9.84 -23.15
N ASN A 35 -12.81 -10.25 -24.41
CA ASN A 35 -11.89 -9.83 -25.47
C ASN A 35 -12.35 -8.46 -25.99
N CYS A 36 -11.40 -7.55 -26.15
CA CYS A 36 -11.52 -6.33 -26.92
C CYS A 36 -10.59 -6.43 -28.14
N GLU A 37 -10.77 -5.61 -29.17
CA GLU A 37 -10.09 -5.73 -30.47
C GLU A 37 -8.65 -6.28 -30.39
N ASP A 38 -7.75 -5.55 -29.73
CA ASP A 38 -6.35 -5.95 -29.52
C ASP A 38 -5.99 -6.10 -28.02
N SER A 39 -6.97 -6.36 -27.15
CA SER A 39 -6.75 -6.38 -25.70
C SER A 39 -7.71 -7.28 -24.93
N TYR A 40 -7.47 -7.40 -23.62
CA TYR A 40 -8.34 -8.11 -22.70
C TYR A 40 -8.78 -7.15 -21.61
N MET A 41 -10.04 -7.27 -21.19
CA MET A 41 -10.59 -6.48 -20.11
C MET A 41 -11.16 -7.41 -19.05
N LEU A 42 -10.73 -7.22 -17.80
CA LEU A 42 -11.35 -7.83 -16.64
C LEU A 42 -12.54 -6.96 -16.23
N VAL A 43 -13.74 -7.52 -16.34
CA VAL A 43 -14.98 -6.90 -15.88
C VAL A 43 -15.30 -7.45 -14.50
N LEU A 44 -15.54 -6.55 -13.56
CA LEU A 44 -15.88 -6.83 -12.18
C LEU A 44 -17.35 -6.41 -11.94
N GLN A 45 -18.11 -7.28 -11.29
CA GLN A 45 -19.48 -7.11 -10.83
C GLN A 45 -19.51 -7.50 -9.36
N GLU A 46 -19.81 -6.54 -8.48
CA GLU A 46 -19.83 -6.78 -7.02
C GLU A 46 -18.52 -7.31 -6.43
N ALA A 47 -17.41 -7.14 -7.16
CA ALA A 47 -16.07 -7.49 -6.71
C ALA A 47 -15.31 -6.23 -6.29
N VAL A 48 -14.57 -6.36 -5.20
CA VAL A 48 -13.80 -5.28 -4.59
C VAL A 48 -12.33 -5.51 -4.86
N ILE A 49 -11.64 -4.45 -5.28
CA ILE A 49 -10.17 -4.43 -5.32
C ILE A 49 -9.71 -3.65 -4.09
N ASP A 50 -8.94 -4.31 -3.23
CA ASP A 50 -8.47 -3.80 -1.95
C ASP A 50 -7.78 -2.43 -2.07
N CYS A 51 -6.81 -2.28 -2.99
CA CYS A 51 -6.10 -1.03 -3.17
C CYS A 51 -7.00 0.10 -3.71
N VAL A 52 -7.98 -0.23 -4.56
CA VAL A 52 -8.93 0.75 -5.10
C VAL A 52 -9.91 1.21 -4.03
N GLN A 53 -10.44 0.28 -3.23
CA GLN A 53 -11.32 0.62 -2.12
C GLN A 53 -10.57 1.49 -1.10
N TRP A 54 -9.36 1.09 -0.71
CA TRP A 54 -8.54 1.82 0.25
C TRP A 54 -8.25 3.26 -0.22
N GLU A 55 -7.92 3.44 -1.50
CA GLU A 55 -7.72 4.76 -2.09
C GLU A 55 -9.01 5.61 -2.08
N GLN A 56 -10.15 5.03 -2.48
CA GLN A 56 -11.44 5.72 -2.45
C GLN A 56 -11.84 6.14 -1.04
N GLU A 57 -11.59 5.30 -0.03
CA GLU A 57 -11.85 5.64 1.36
C GLU A 57 -10.98 6.83 1.82
N ILE A 58 -9.71 6.87 1.42
CA ILE A 58 -8.81 8.00 1.70
C ILE A 58 -9.27 9.29 1.01
N GLU A 59 -9.65 9.21 -0.26
CA GLU A 59 -10.13 10.38 -1.02
C GLU A 59 -11.43 10.95 -0.44
N ALA A 60 -12.26 10.11 0.17
CA ALA A 60 -13.50 10.52 0.81
C ALA A 60 -13.30 11.08 2.23
N LEU A 61 -12.08 11.03 2.79
CA LEU A 61 -11.84 11.50 4.15
C LEU A 61 -12.00 13.02 4.25
N PRO A 62 -12.80 13.51 5.21
CA PRO A 62 -12.67 14.89 5.66
C PRO A 62 -11.32 15.10 6.37
N PRO A 63 -10.86 16.36 6.54
CA PRO A 63 -9.60 16.65 7.23
C PRO A 63 -9.48 15.96 8.60
N VAL A 64 -8.24 15.65 8.99
CA VAL A 64 -7.94 15.01 10.27
C VAL A 64 -8.43 15.86 11.45
N GLY A 65 -9.12 15.22 12.38
CA GLY A 65 -9.73 15.85 13.54
C GLY A 65 -10.23 14.81 14.55
N GLN A 66 -10.78 15.29 15.67
CA GLN A 66 -11.21 14.42 16.77
C GLN A 66 -12.22 13.36 16.35
N ASP A 67 -13.14 13.70 15.45
CA ASP A 67 -14.19 12.79 14.98
C ASP A 67 -13.71 11.82 13.89
N THR A 68 -12.58 12.11 13.23
CA THR A 68 -12.11 11.40 12.03
C THR A 68 -10.85 10.59 12.27
N ILE A 69 -10.11 10.89 13.36
CA ILE A 69 -8.84 10.24 13.69
C ILE A 69 -8.93 8.71 13.76
N LEU A 70 -10.05 8.16 14.24
CA LEU A 70 -10.23 6.71 14.32
C LEU A 70 -10.26 6.07 12.92
N THR A 71 -10.97 6.67 11.96
CA THR A 71 -11.03 6.20 10.58
C THR A 71 -9.66 6.30 9.89
N TYR A 72 -8.94 7.41 10.12
CA TYR A 72 -7.57 7.56 9.63
C TYR A 72 -6.63 6.45 10.16
N ARG A 73 -6.75 6.07 11.45
CA ARG A 73 -5.97 4.96 12.01
C ARG A 73 -6.33 3.63 11.38
N GLU A 74 -7.61 3.36 11.14
CA GLU A 74 -8.05 2.13 10.49
C GLU A 74 -7.46 2.02 9.07
N LEU A 75 -7.50 3.11 8.30
CA LEU A 75 -6.90 3.17 6.97
C LEU A 75 -5.38 3.01 6.98
N LEU A 76 -4.70 3.59 7.97
CA LEU A 76 -3.28 3.33 8.20
C LEU A 76 -3.01 1.84 8.48
N GLN A 77 -3.94 1.16 9.16
CA GLN A 77 -3.82 -0.25 9.52
C GLN A 77 -4.03 -1.21 8.36
N GLN A 78 -4.93 -0.89 7.43
CA GLN A 78 -5.22 -1.69 6.24
C GLN A 78 -4.02 -1.82 5.30
N TYR A 79 -3.14 -0.82 5.25
CA TYR A 79 -1.93 -0.88 4.43
C TYR A 79 -0.89 -1.85 5.03
N SER A 80 -0.66 -2.95 4.33
CA SER A 80 0.20 -4.06 4.77
C SER A 80 1.59 -4.08 4.12
N GLY A 81 1.83 -3.23 3.12
CA GLY A 81 3.09 -3.16 2.38
C GLY A 81 2.88 -2.76 0.92
N ASP A 82 3.92 -2.90 0.11
CA ASP A 82 3.89 -2.49 -1.29
C ASP A 82 2.94 -3.35 -2.14
N TYR A 83 2.28 -2.70 -3.10
CA TYR A 83 1.47 -3.36 -4.13
C TYR A 83 2.27 -4.43 -4.88
N LEU A 84 1.76 -5.66 -4.87
CA LEU A 84 2.41 -6.84 -5.48
C LEU A 84 3.87 -7.01 -5.03
N ALA A 85 4.17 -6.82 -3.73
CA ALA A 85 5.54 -6.87 -3.18
C ALA A 85 6.33 -8.13 -3.56
N ASP A 86 5.65 -9.29 -3.64
CA ASP A 86 6.28 -10.59 -3.94
C ASP A 86 6.61 -10.79 -5.42
N CYS A 87 6.27 -9.83 -6.28
CA CYS A 87 6.44 -9.93 -7.73
C CYS A 87 7.47 -8.92 -8.24
N SER A 88 8.51 -9.36 -8.94
CA SER A 88 9.51 -8.45 -9.51
C SER A 88 9.07 -7.81 -10.84
N TYR A 89 7.85 -7.26 -10.87
CA TYR A 89 7.28 -6.63 -12.05
C TYR A 89 7.67 -5.15 -12.16
N LEU A 90 8.44 -4.81 -13.19
CA LEU A 90 8.86 -3.44 -13.47
C LEU A 90 7.68 -2.48 -13.68
N TRP A 91 6.59 -2.96 -14.28
CA TRP A 91 5.39 -2.15 -14.51
C TRP A 91 4.68 -1.75 -13.22
N ALA A 92 4.84 -2.51 -12.14
CA ALA A 92 4.19 -2.24 -10.86
C ALA A 92 4.90 -1.16 -10.04
N GLU A 93 6.14 -0.80 -10.39
CA GLU A 93 6.96 0.11 -9.58
C GLU A 93 6.34 1.51 -9.46
N GLY A 94 5.74 2.01 -10.54
CA GLY A 94 5.03 3.29 -10.51
C GLY A 94 3.85 3.27 -9.52
N GLU A 95 3.03 2.22 -9.56
CA GLU A 95 1.90 2.08 -8.64
C GLU A 95 2.34 1.86 -7.20
N ARG A 96 3.42 1.11 -6.95
CA ARG A 96 4.00 0.98 -5.61
C ARG A 96 4.40 2.33 -5.04
N GLN A 97 5.13 3.12 -5.83
CA GLN A 97 5.57 4.45 -5.40
C GLN A 97 4.38 5.36 -5.12
N ARG A 98 3.35 5.33 -5.98
CA ARG A 98 2.12 6.12 -5.83
C ARG A 98 1.38 5.79 -4.53
N LEU A 99 1.05 4.52 -4.31
CA LEU A 99 0.32 4.05 -3.12
C LEU A 99 1.14 4.23 -1.83
N ARG A 100 2.45 3.98 -1.88
CA ARG A 100 3.36 4.25 -0.75
C ARG A 100 3.35 5.73 -0.37
N SER A 101 3.38 6.63 -1.37
CA SER A 101 3.36 8.07 -1.12
C SER A 101 2.06 8.51 -0.46
N LEU A 102 0.92 7.95 -0.89
CA LEU A 102 -0.39 8.20 -0.25
C LEU A 102 -0.40 7.73 1.21
N TRP A 103 0.12 6.53 1.47
CA TRP A 103 0.21 6.01 2.83
C TRP A 103 1.11 6.84 3.74
N LEU A 104 2.29 7.26 3.24
CA LEU A 104 3.21 8.12 3.99
C LEU A 104 2.61 9.50 4.30
N HIS A 105 1.76 10.01 3.41
CA HIS A 105 1.02 11.25 3.68
C HIS A 105 0.03 11.06 4.84
N LEU A 106 -0.73 9.96 4.82
CA LEU A 106 -1.63 9.59 5.92
C LEU A 106 -0.89 9.42 7.25
N VAL A 107 0.32 8.82 7.23
CA VAL A 107 1.17 8.68 8.42
C VAL A 107 1.48 10.04 9.03
N ASN A 108 1.85 11.03 8.20
CA ASN A 108 2.16 12.37 8.66
C ASN A 108 0.91 13.09 9.20
N GLU A 109 -0.21 13.05 8.49
CA GLU A 109 -1.48 13.67 8.94
C GLU A 109 -1.89 13.19 10.33
N VAL A 110 -1.83 11.87 10.56
CA VAL A 110 -2.21 11.27 11.85
C VAL A 110 -1.20 11.59 12.94
N ALA A 111 0.10 11.52 12.63
CA ALA A 111 1.13 11.85 13.60
C ALA A 111 1.09 13.33 14.00
N ASP A 112 0.93 14.23 13.04
CA ASP A 112 0.85 15.68 13.28
C ASP A 112 -0.39 16.03 14.13
N TYR A 113 -1.52 15.39 13.88
CA TYR A 113 -2.71 15.51 14.74
C TYR A 113 -2.39 15.14 16.19
N TYR A 114 -1.77 13.99 16.42
CA TYR A 114 -1.43 13.54 17.78
C TYR A 114 -0.40 14.43 18.47
N VAL A 115 0.58 14.95 17.72
CA VAL A 115 1.54 15.93 18.25
C VAL A 115 0.81 17.21 18.67
N ALA A 116 -0.09 17.73 17.84
CA ALA A 116 -0.87 18.92 18.14
C ALA A 116 -1.78 18.74 19.37
N ASP A 117 -2.32 17.53 19.56
CA ASP A 117 -3.12 17.15 20.73
C ASP A 117 -2.29 16.79 21.98
N ASN A 118 -0.95 16.86 21.89
CA ASN A 118 0.01 16.43 22.93
C ASN A 118 -0.04 14.93 23.28
N ASP A 119 -0.68 14.09 22.46
CA ASP A 119 -0.66 12.63 22.57
C ASP A 119 0.60 12.05 21.88
N PHE A 120 1.75 12.39 22.44
CA PHE A 120 3.04 11.91 21.96
C PHE A 120 3.18 10.37 21.91
N PRO A 121 2.61 9.57 22.84
CA PRO A 121 2.62 8.11 22.72
C PRO A 121 1.97 7.63 21.42
N ALA A 122 0.80 8.17 21.06
CA ALA A 122 0.14 7.81 19.81
C ALA A 122 0.94 8.25 18.57
N ALA A 123 1.53 9.45 18.58
CA ALA A 123 2.42 9.89 17.50
C ALA A 123 3.65 8.97 17.33
N LEU A 124 4.26 8.53 18.45
CA LEU A 124 5.36 7.58 18.42
C LEU A 124 4.92 6.22 17.83
N GLU A 125 3.75 5.70 18.18
CA GLU A 125 3.23 4.45 17.59
C GLU A 125 3.09 4.54 16.08
N VAL A 126 2.61 5.68 15.56
CA VAL A 126 2.45 5.92 14.12
C VAL A 126 3.79 5.87 13.40
N TYR A 127 4.81 6.59 13.90
CA TYR A 127 6.14 6.56 13.28
C TYR A 127 6.88 5.24 13.48
N HIS A 128 6.69 4.55 14.60
CA HIS A 128 7.20 3.19 14.79
C HIS A 128 6.64 2.24 13.75
N ARG A 129 5.34 2.34 13.42
CA ARG A 129 4.75 1.60 12.31
C ARG A 129 5.40 1.97 10.98
N GLN A 130 5.64 3.27 10.71
CA GLN A 130 6.32 3.71 9.50
C GLN A 130 7.67 3.02 9.31
N VAL A 131 8.54 3.05 10.33
CA VAL A 131 9.87 2.44 10.24
C VAL A 131 9.83 0.91 10.20
N ASN A 132 8.77 0.29 10.72
CA ASN A 132 8.56 -1.17 10.59
C ASN A 132 8.19 -1.56 9.15
N VAL A 133 7.27 -0.81 8.52
CA VAL A 133 6.83 -1.08 7.14
C VAL A 133 7.91 -0.70 6.14
N TYR A 134 8.57 0.46 6.34
CA TYR A 134 9.65 0.95 5.48
C TYR A 134 10.93 1.29 6.27
N PRO A 135 11.73 0.28 6.64
CA PRO A 135 12.95 0.47 7.42
C PRO A 135 14.04 1.30 6.73
N ARG A 136 13.91 1.55 5.43
CA ARG A 136 14.88 2.32 4.62
C ARG A 136 14.48 3.79 4.41
N ILE A 137 13.31 4.19 4.88
CA ILE A 137 12.84 5.58 4.76
C ILE A 137 13.28 6.33 6.03
N GLU A 138 14.19 7.27 5.85
CA GLU A 138 14.82 8.01 6.94
C GLU A 138 13.85 8.94 7.69
N SER A 139 12.82 9.45 7.00
CA SER A 139 11.89 10.44 7.57
C SER A 139 11.19 9.93 8.84
N GLY A 140 10.82 8.64 8.89
CA GLY A 140 10.20 8.05 10.08
C GLY A 140 11.15 8.04 11.29
N TYR A 141 12.42 7.67 11.09
CA TYR A 141 13.42 7.69 12.15
C TYR A 141 13.71 9.11 12.62
N TYR A 142 13.81 10.06 11.69
CA TYR A 142 14.02 11.47 12.02
C TYR A 142 12.91 12.00 12.93
N MET A 143 11.65 11.71 12.61
CA MET A 143 10.52 12.13 13.43
C MET A 143 10.51 11.46 14.81
N LEU A 144 10.83 10.16 14.90
CA LEU A 144 10.99 9.47 16.19
C LEU A 144 12.06 10.15 17.06
N MET A 145 13.23 10.47 16.48
CA MET A 145 14.31 11.16 17.19
C MET A 145 13.86 12.51 17.73
N ARG A 146 13.11 13.30 16.94
CA ARG A 146 12.56 14.58 17.36
C ARG A 146 11.60 14.45 18.55
N LEU A 147 10.63 13.53 18.44
CA LEU A 147 9.64 13.31 19.50
C LEU A 147 10.28 12.84 20.82
N TYR A 148 11.31 11.99 20.75
CA TYR A 148 12.05 11.58 21.95
C TYR A 148 12.86 12.71 22.57
N ALA A 149 13.46 13.59 21.76
CA ALA A 149 14.20 14.76 22.24
C ALA A 149 13.28 15.77 22.92
N GLU A 150 12.11 16.05 22.35
CA GLU A 150 11.10 16.96 22.91
C GLU A 150 10.56 16.45 24.27
N ARG A 151 10.48 15.13 24.48
CA ARG A 151 10.09 14.53 25.76
C ARG A 151 11.18 14.52 26.83
N GLY A 152 12.41 14.95 26.53
CA GLY A 152 13.53 14.95 27.48
C GLY A 152 13.96 13.55 27.95
N THR A 153 13.43 12.50 27.35
CA THR A 153 13.81 11.12 27.66
C THR A 153 15.10 10.81 26.92
N GLY A 154 16.24 10.88 27.63
CA GLY A 154 17.50 10.28 27.19
C GLY A 154 17.40 8.75 27.14
N MET A 155 16.46 8.22 26.36
CA MET A 155 16.14 6.81 26.30
C MET A 155 16.96 6.15 25.20
N ARG A 156 17.48 4.96 25.52
CA ARG A 156 18.26 4.12 24.62
C ARG A 156 17.35 3.58 23.51
N TRP A 157 17.31 4.30 22.39
CA TRP A 157 16.69 3.87 21.15
C TRP A 157 17.10 2.44 20.80
N LYS A 158 16.11 1.54 20.69
CA LYS A 158 16.27 0.22 20.08
C LYS A 158 15.52 0.25 18.74
N PRO A 159 16.24 0.36 17.61
CA PRO A 159 15.57 0.34 16.33
C PRO A 159 14.81 -0.99 16.16
N PRO A 160 13.64 -0.98 15.52
CA PRO A 160 13.02 -2.22 15.11
C PRO A 160 14.00 -2.95 14.20
N MET A 161 14.29 -4.20 14.54
CA MET A 161 15.14 -5.05 13.71
C MET A 161 14.40 -5.27 12.38
N PRO A 162 15.00 -4.91 11.23
CA PRO A 162 14.37 -5.20 9.94
C PRO A 162 14.13 -6.71 9.83
N SER A 163 12.96 -7.10 9.32
CA SER A 163 12.56 -8.51 9.18
C SER A 163 13.48 -9.32 8.24
N CYS A 164 14.43 -8.66 7.57
CA CYS A 164 15.50 -9.27 6.77
C CYS A 164 16.59 -10.01 7.57
N ALA A 165 16.40 -10.30 8.86
CA ALA A 165 17.26 -11.17 9.66
C ALA A 165 16.71 -12.61 9.78
N ARG A 166 16.24 -13.17 8.66
CA ARG A 166 16.00 -14.61 8.50
C ARG A 166 16.65 -15.13 7.23
#